data_AF-S2EQK5-F1
#
_entry.id   AF-S2EQK5-F1
#
_cell.length_a   1.000
_cell.length_b   1.000
_cell.length_c   1.000
_cell.angle_alpha   90.00
_cell.angle_beta   90.00
_cell.angle_gamma   90.00
#
_symmetry.space_group_name_H-M   'P 1'
#
loop_
_entity.id
_entity.type
_entity.pdbx_description
1 polymer ?
#
loop_
_entity_poly.entity_id
_entity_poly.type
_entity_poly.pdbx_seq_one_letter_code
_entity_poly.pdbx_strand_id
1 'polypeptide(L)'
;MSLIPKSHPRAKSLFIREKLVDGFDHGLVAKEGLLAHGRGEAFDYLLGEKTRNAAKKAIKAAAAQILLAKLPVISVNGNIAALCPKEIVKLAKTTKAKIEVNLFYANEKRKRNIIKTLKKKWS
;
A
#
# COMPACT_ATOMS: atom_id res chain seq x y z
N MET A 1 -8.42 -3.01 19.97
CA MET A 1 -7.20 -3.82 20.16
C MET A 1 -7.36 -5.06 19.31
N SER A 2 -6.40 -5.34 18.43
CA SER A 2 -6.46 -6.53 17.59
C SER A 2 -6.51 -7.78 18.45
N LEU A 3 -7.49 -8.63 18.19
CA LEU A 3 -7.72 -9.89 18.91
C LEU A 3 -6.70 -10.98 18.52
N ILE A 4 -5.74 -10.66 17.64
CA ILE A 4 -4.80 -11.61 17.07
C ILE A 4 -3.54 -11.72 17.97
N PRO A 5 -3.29 -12.87 18.61
CA PRO A 5 -2.08 -13.06 19.39
C PRO A 5 -0.84 -12.96 18.51
N LYS A 6 0.23 -12.33 19.00
CA LYS A 6 1.52 -12.25 18.26
C LYS A 6 2.14 -13.63 17.99
N SER A 7 1.83 -14.62 18.81
CA SER A 7 2.25 -16.01 18.65
C SER A 7 1.47 -16.77 17.57
N HIS A 8 0.37 -16.20 17.04
CA HIS A 8 -0.44 -16.87 16.05
C HIS A 8 0.35 -17.07 14.75
N PRO A 9 0.36 -18.29 14.15
CA PRO A 9 1.18 -18.58 12.97
C PRO A 9 0.82 -17.70 11.76
N ARG A 10 -0.43 -17.20 11.71
CA ARG A 10 -0.93 -16.31 10.64
C ARG A 10 -1.07 -14.84 11.05
N ALA A 11 -0.47 -14.45 12.18
CA ALA A 11 -0.66 -13.11 12.75
C ALA A 11 -0.46 -12.01 11.70
N LYS A 12 0.64 -12.07 10.92
CA LYS A 12 0.96 -11.08 9.90
C LYS A 12 -0.14 -10.92 8.83
N SER A 13 -0.63 -12.01 8.25
CA SER A 13 -1.69 -11.96 7.23
C SER A 13 -2.99 -11.39 7.83
N LEU A 14 -3.36 -11.84 9.04
CA LEU A 14 -4.56 -11.36 9.72
C LEU A 14 -4.48 -9.86 10.07
N PHE A 15 -3.35 -9.36 10.55
CA PHE A 15 -3.14 -7.93 10.81
C PHE A 15 -3.27 -7.07 9.54
N ILE A 16 -2.77 -7.58 8.41
CA ILE A 16 -2.88 -6.89 7.13
C ILE A 16 -4.36 -6.80 6.69
N ARG A 17 -5.14 -7.87 6.89
CA ARG A 17 -6.60 -7.87 6.64
C ARG A 17 -7.32 -6.85 7.52
N GLU A 18 -7.04 -6.85 8.83
CA GLU A 18 -7.63 -5.85 9.76
C GLU A 18 -7.31 -4.42 9.33
N LYS A 19 -6.08 -4.16 8.87
CA LYS A 19 -5.68 -2.84 8.37
C LYS A 19 -6.44 -2.43 7.10
N LEU A 20 -6.79 -3.39 6.25
CA LEU A 20 -7.62 -3.15 5.06
C LEU A 20 -9.06 -2.83 5.43
N VAL A 21 -9.63 -3.60 6.38
CA VAL A 21 -10.99 -3.36 6.89
C VAL A 21 -11.06 -1.98 7.55
N ASP A 22 -10.10 -1.65 8.41
CA ASP A 22 -9.97 -0.32 9.02
C ASP A 22 -9.85 0.78 7.96
N GLY A 23 -9.05 0.55 6.90
CA GLY A 23 -8.95 1.45 5.77
C GLY A 23 -10.26 1.62 4.99
N PHE A 24 -11.08 0.57 4.89
CA PHE A 24 -12.41 0.64 4.28
C PHE A 24 -13.38 1.45 5.15
N ASP A 25 -13.41 1.18 6.45
CA ASP A 25 -14.29 1.88 7.41
C ASP A 25 -13.95 3.38 7.50
N HIS A 26 -12.67 3.74 7.37
CA HIS A 26 -12.20 5.12 7.28
C HIS A 26 -12.36 5.75 5.88
N GLY A 27 -12.99 5.04 4.94
CA GLY A 27 -13.29 5.54 3.61
C GLY A 27 -12.06 5.76 2.73
N LEU A 28 -10.97 5.03 2.97
CA LEU A 28 -9.79 5.00 2.09
C LEU A 28 -9.95 3.97 0.98
N VAL A 29 -10.51 2.80 1.31
CA VAL A 29 -10.57 1.62 0.44
C VAL A 29 -11.98 1.48 -0.15
N ALA A 30 -12.08 0.95 -1.36
CA ALA A 30 -13.37 0.58 -1.98
C ALA A 30 -13.75 -0.86 -1.61
N LYS A 31 -15.01 -1.26 -1.76
CA LYS A 31 -15.41 -2.66 -1.50
C LYS A 31 -14.60 -3.63 -2.36
N GLU A 32 -14.39 -3.27 -3.63
CA GLU A 32 -13.59 -4.00 -4.61
C GLU A 32 -12.11 -4.07 -4.21
N GLY A 33 -11.63 -3.11 -3.41
CA GLY A 33 -10.28 -3.09 -2.85
C GLY A 33 -10.06 -4.21 -1.83
N LEU A 34 -11.08 -4.59 -1.06
CA LEU A 34 -11.04 -5.74 -0.15
C LEU A 34 -10.94 -7.05 -0.94
N LEU A 35 -11.75 -7.19 -2.00
CA LEU A 35 -11.70 -8.35 -2.90
C LEU A 35 -10.36 -8.46 -3.62
N ALA A 36 -9.81 -7.33 -4.07
CA ALA A 36 -8.49 -7.28 -4.69
C ALA A 36 -7.37 -7.72 -3.73
N HIS A 37 -7.50 -7.42 -2.43
CA HIS A 37 -6.56 -7.89 -1.42
C HIS A 37 -6.58 -9.42 -1.30
N GLY A 38 -7.77 -10.03 -1.22
CA GLY A 38 -7.91 -11.49 -1.18
C GLY A 38 -7.28 -12.20 -2.39
N ARG A 39 -7.41 -11.62 -3.60
CA ARG A 39 -6.69 -12.14 -4.79
C ARG A 39 -5.16 -12.06 -4.61
N GLY A 40 -4.66 -10.96 -4.06
CA GLY A 40 -3.24 -10.80 -3.76
C GLY A 40 -2.74 -11.82 -2.75
N GLU A 41 -3.49 -12.08 -1.68
CA GLU A 41 -3.15 -13.10 -0.69
C GLU A 41 -3.08 -14.49 -1.30
N ALA A 42 -4.02 -14.86 -2.20
CA ALA A 42 -3.98 -16.13 -2.91
C ALA A 42 -2.67 -16.34 -3.68
N PHE A 43 -2.16 -15.31 -4.36
CA PHE A 43 -0.83 -15.39 -5.00
C PHE A 43 0.31 -15.41 -3.98
N ASP A 44 0.21 -14.67 -2.88
CA ASP A 44 1.25 -14.66 -1.85
C ASP A 44 1.43 -16.04 -1.20
N TYR A 45 0.34 -16.79 -1.01
CA TYR A 45 0.38 -18.21 -0.61
C TYR A 45 1.19 -19.06 -1.58
N LEU A 46 0.89 -18.97 -2.89
CA LEU A 46 1.60 -19.72 -3.93
C LEU A 46 3.09 -19.33 -4.00
N LEU A 47 3.41 -18.08 -3.69
CA LEU A 47 4.77 -17.55 -3.73
C LEU A 47 5.56 -17.79 -2.44
N GLY A 48 4.90 -18.25 -1.36
CA GLY A 48 5.48 -18.60 -0.08
C GLY A 48 5.66 -17.42 0.88
N GLU A 49 4.81 -16.38 0.74
CA GLU A 49 4.69 -15.24 1.67
C GLU A 49 6.01 -14.50 1.93
N LYS A 50 6.89 -14.45 0.92
CA LYS A 50 8.25 -13.89 1.03
C LYS A 50 8.72 -13.24 -0.26
N THR A 51 9.58 -12.24 -0.11
CA THR A 51 10.22 -11.57 -1.26
C THR A 51 11.23 -12.49 -1.94
N ARG A 52 10.85 -13.02 -3.11
CA ARG A 52 11.69 -13.93 -3.92
C ARG A 52 12.82 -13.20 -4.64
N ASN A 53 13.81 -13.94 -5.14
CA ASN A 53 14.99 -13.38 -5.82
C ASN A 53 14.64 -12.57 -7.07
N ALA A 54 13.65 -13.02 -7.87
CA ALA A 54 13.17 -12.26 -9.02
C ALA A 54 12.60 -10.89 -8.61
N ALA A 55 11.79 -10.85 -7.55
CA ALA A 55 11.25 -9.61 -7.00
C ALA A 55 12.37 -8.68 -6.47
N LYS A 56 13.38 -9.22 -5.78
CA LYS A 56 14.53 -8.43 -5.31
C LYS A 56 15.30 -7.78 -6.47
N LYS A 57 15.50 -8.49 -7.58
CA LYS A 57 16.13 -7.94 -8.79
C LYS A 57 15.29 -6.82 -9.41
N ALA A 58 13.99 -7.04 -9.56
CA ALA A 58 13.06 -6.04 -10.10
C ALA A 58 12.98 -4.77 -9.22
N ILE A 59 12.95 -4.94 -7.89
CA ILE A 59 12.96 -3.81 -6.94
C ILE A 59 14.22 -2.96 -7.10
N LYS A 60 15.41 -3.58 -7.25
CA LYS A 60 16.66 -2.84 -7.48
C LYS A 60 16.64 -2.06 -8.80
N ALA A 61 16.15 -2.67 -9.87
CA ALA A 61 16.02 -2.02 -11.17
C ALA A 61 15.02 -0.84 -11.12
N ALA A 62 13.85 -1.03 -10.51
CA ALA A 62 12.86 0.02 -10.34
C ALA A 62 13.39 1.19 -9.49
N ALA A 63 14.14 0.90 -8.41
CA ALA A 63 14.77 1.93 -7.61
C ALA A 63 15.76 2.79 -8.41
N ALA A 64 16.61 2.16 -9.24
CA ALA A 64 17.52 2.87 -10.13
C ALA A 64 16.75 3.72 -11.16
N GLN A 65 15.69 3.16 -11.75
CA GLN A 65 14.86 3.86 -12.73
C GLN A 65 14.19 5.10 -12.12
N ILE A 66 13.67 5.01 -10.89
CA ILE A 66 13.08 6.15 -10.19
C ILE A 66 14.14 7.23 -9.90
N LEU A 67 15.34 6.84 -9.47
CA LEU A 67 16.43 7.78 -9.16
C LEU A 67 16.97 8.52 -10.39
N LEU A 68 16.94 7.88 -11.56
CA LEU A 68 17.40 8.46 -12.83
C LEU A 68 16.31 9.27 -13.55
N ALA A 69 15.06 9.15 -13.14
CA ALA A 69 13.95 9.84 -13.78
C ALA A 69 14.00 11.35 -13.55
N LYS A 70 13.67 12.14 -14.58
CA LYS A 70 13.58 13.61 -14.46
C LYS A 70 12.37 14.06 -13.62
N LEU A 71 11.24 13.38 -13.77
CA LEU A 71 9.98 13.71 -13.10
C LEU A 71 9.29 12.43 -12.58
N PRO A 72 9.86 11.74 -11.58
CA PRO A 72 9.26 10.54 -11.03
C PRO A 72 7.95 10.86 -10.29
N VAL A 73 6.91 10.07 -10.55
CA VAL A 73 5.60 10.15 -9.89
C VAL A 73 5.20 8.77 -9.40
N ILE A 74 4.77 8.69 -8.13
CA ILE A 74 4.26 7.48 -7.49
C ILE A 74 2.74 7.59 -7.40
N SER A 75 2.04 6.71 -8.11
CA SER A 75 0.58 6.60 -8.03
C SER A 75 0.15 5.89 -6.74
N VAL A 76 -0.86 6.43 -6.06
CA VAL A 76 -1.39 5.92 -4.80
C VAL A 76 -2.90 5.78 -4.88
N ASN A 77 -3.38 4.56 -4.58
CA ASN A 77 -4.80 4.25 -4.43
C ASN A 77 -5.19 4.02 -2.95
N GLY A 78 -6.44 3.63 -2.72
CA GLY A 78 -6.96 3.33 -1.39
C GLY A 78 -6.23 2.22 -0.65
N ASN A 79 -5.95 1.09 -1.31
CA ASN A 79 -5.26 -0.05 -0.70
C ASN A 79 -3.84 0.33 -0.24
N ILE A 80 -3.11 1.08 -1.06
CA ILE A 80 -1.78 1.60 -0.72
C ILE A 80 -1.87 2.55 0.48
N ALA A 81 -2.82 3.48 0.46
CA ALA A 81 -3.02 4.45 1.54
C ALA A 81 -3.41 3.79 2.88
N ALA A 82 -4.11 2.66 2.84
CA ALA A 82 -4.42 1.86 4.02
C ALA A 82 -3.20 1.05 4.50
N LEU A 83 -2.51 0.36 3.58
CA LEU A 83 -1.46 -0.61 3.94
C LEU A 83 -0.11 0.00 4.28
N CYS A 84 0.37 0.96 3.49
CA CYS A 84 1.75 1.43 3.57
C CYS A 84 1.89 2.95 3.38
N PRO A 85 1.05 3.79 4.03
CA PRO A 85 1.09 5.24 3.81
C PRO A 85 2.42 5.86 4.26
N LYS A 86 3.04 5.34 5.32
CA LYS A 86 4.32 5.87 5.84
C LYS A 86 5.47 5.52 4.89
N GLU A 87 5.49 4.29 4.41
CA GLU A 87 6.54 3.74 3.55
C GLU A 87 6.52 4.43 2.19
N ILE A 88 5.34 4.68 1.62
CA ILE A 88 5.18 5.40 0.35
C ILE A 88 5.63 6.85 0.46
N VAL A 89 5.28 7.54 1.55
CA VAL A 89 5.78 8.89 1.80
C VAL A 89 7.30 8.90 1.96
N LYS A 90 7.87 7.93 2.69
CA LYS A 90 9.32 7.77 2.82
C LYS A 90 9.97 7.54 1.46
N LEU A 91 9.42 6.67 0.63
CA LEU A 91 9.91 6.40 -0.73
C LEU A 91 9.91 7.69 -1.57
N ALA A 92 8.78 8.39 -1.61
CA ALA A 92 8.65 9.65 -2.34
C ALA A 92 9.67 10.71 -1.89
N LYS A 93 9.82 10.92 -0.58
CA LYS A 93 10.83 11.83 -0.03
C LYS A 93 12.26 11.43 -0.42
N THR A 94 12.58 10.14 -0.30
CA THR A 94 13.92 9.62 -0.59
C THR A 94 14.29 9.79 -2.07
N THR A 95 13.34 9.56 -2.97
CA THR A 95 13.58 9.63 -4.42
C THR A 95 13.19 10.97 -5.04
N LYS A 96 12.78 11.95 -4.23
CA LYS A 96 12.22 13.24 -4.68
C LYS A 96 11.04 13.08 -5.67
N ALA A 97 10.31 11.96 -5.58
CA ALA A 97 9.16 11.70 -6.43
C ALA A 97 7.92 12.43 -5.91
N LYS A 98 7.06 12.86 -6.83
CA LYS A 98 5.72 13.35 -6.48
C LYS A 98 4.82 12.16 -6.14
N ILE A 99 3.79 12.39 -5.33
CA ILE A 99 2.71 11.42 -5.12
C ILE A 99 1.46 11.93 -5.84
N GLU A 100 0.82 11.05 -6.61
CA GLU A 100 -0.47 11.29 -7.23
C GLU A 100 -1.52 10.34 -6.65
N VAL A 101 -2.64 10.87 -6.18
CA VAL A 101 -3.77 10.04 -5.76
C VAL A 101 -4.62 9.72 -6.99
N ASN A 102 -4.57 8.46 -7.43
CA ASN A 102 -5.27 7.98 -8.61
C ASN A 102 -6.22 6.84 -8.22
N LEU A 103 -7.51 7.00 -8.54
CA LEU A 103 -8.59 6.11 -8.14
C LEU A 103 -9.37 5.66 -9.36
N PHE A 104 -9.62 4.35 -9.45
CA PHE A 104 -10.43 3.77 -10.52
C PHE A 104 -11.88 4.29 -10.49
N TYR A 105 -12.51 4.27 -9.31
CA TYR A 105 -13.80 4.90 -9.09
C TYR A 105 -13.59 6.31 -8.51
N ALA A 106 -13.87 7.32 -9.32
CA ALA A 106 -13.80 8.71 -8.89
C ALA A 106 -14.75 8.95 -7.72
N ASN A 107 -14.19 9.29 -6.56
CA ASN A 107 -14.93 9.63 -5.36
C ASN A 107 -14.15 10.69 -4.59
N GLU A 108 -14.67 11.92 -4.59
CA GLU A 108 -13.99 13.07 -3.98
C GLU A 108 -13.79 12.91 -2.47
N LYS A 109 -14.73 12.27 -1.76
CA LYS A 109 -14.59 12.01 -0.33
C LYS A 109 -13.41 11.06 -0.06
N ARG A 110 -13.32 9.95 -0.81
CA ARG A 110 -12.21 8.99 -0.72
C ARG A 110 -10.88 9.64 -1.07
N LYS A 111 -10.83 10.42 -2.14
CA LYS A 111 -9.64 11.17 -2.56
C LYS A 111 -9.15 12.10 -1.44
N ARG A 112 -10.04 12.88 -0.82
CA ARG A 112 -9.72 13.75 0.32
C ARG A 112 -9.20 12.96 1.53
N ASN A 113 -9.82 11.83 1.86
CA ASN A 113 -9.38 10.99 2.98
C ASN A 113 -7.97 10.44 2.74
N ILE A 114 -7.68 9.96 1.53
CA ILE A 114 -6.34 9.49 1.15
C ILE A 114 -5.31 10.63 1.26
N ILE A 115 -5.62 11.81 0.70
CA ILE A 115 -4.72 12.98 0.80
C ILE A 115 -4.45 13.33 2.26
N LYS A 116 -5.48 13.36 3.11
CA LYS A 116 -5.33 13.64 4.55
C LYS A 116 -4.41 12.62 5.24
N THR A 117 -4.60 11.33 4.95
CA THR A 117 -3.76 10.25 5.49
C THR A 117 -2.31 10.41 5.06
N LEU A 118 -2.05 10.68 3.78
CA LEU A 118 -0.69 10.89 3.26
C LEU A 118 -0.04 12.13 3.85
N LYS A 119 -0.76 13.26 3.93
CA LYS A 119 -0.25 14.50 4.55
C LYS A 119 0.16 14.28 6.01
N LYS A 120 -0.64 13.54 6.79
CA LYS A 120 -0.31 13.20 8.19
C LYS A 120 0.97 12.38 8.33
N LYS A 121 1.37 11.62 7.31
CA LYS A 121 2.63 10.87 7.28
C LYS A 121 3.79 11.65 6.63
N TRP A 122 3.48 12.79 6.00
CA TRP A 122 4.43 13.67 5.34
C TRP A 122 5.09 14.65 6.30
N SER A 123 4.42 15.04 7.37
CA SER A 123 5.03 15.69 8.54
C SER A 123 6.04 14.75 9.19
#